data_AF-A0A193KXD0-F1
#
_entry.id   AF-A0A193KXD0-F1
#
_cell.length_a   1.000
_cell.length_b   1.000
_cell.length_c   1.000
_cell.angle_alpha   90.00
_cell.angle_beta   90.00
_cell.angle_gamma   90.00
#
_symmetry.space_group_name_H-M   'P 1'
#
loop_
_entity.id
_entity.type
_entity.pdbx_description
1 polymer ?
#
loop_
_entity_poly.entity_id
_entity_poly.type
_entity_poly.pdbx_seq_one_letter_code
_entity_poly.pdbx_strand_id
1 'polypeptide(L)'
;MTHRMTFRGVAVPAEPGQSIAAALVAAGITDWRTTRGRGRPRGLFCGIGVCFDCLISIDGARAERACLVPAADGMRLGDALDPGGTPEDDGDPEPGHARHTAAAGHTAAAGHTEEDGDGAPS
;
A
#
# COMPACT_ATOMS: atom_id res chain seq x y z
N MET A 1 1.84 -18.49 -7.45
CA MET A 1 0.79 -17.89 -8.29
C MET A 1 1.09 -16.40 -8.32
N THR A 2 1.48 -15.86 -9.47
CA THR A 2 1.82 -14.44 -9.62
C THR A 2 0.54 -13.65 -9.87
N HIS A 3 0.34 -12.53 -9.17
CA HIS A 3 -0.72 -11.56 -9.43
C HIS A 3 -0.40 -10.75 -10.69
N ARG A 4 -1.43 -10.39 -11.46
CA ARG A 4 -1.34 -9.51 -12.62
C ARG A 4 -2.07 -8.21 -12.32
N MET A 5 -1.31 -7.12 -12.21
CA MET A 5 -1.83 -5.76 -12.12
C MET A 5 -1.64 -5.07 -13.48
N THR A 6 -2.26 -3.90 -13.65
CA THR A 6 -2.06 -3.06 -14.84
C THR A 6 -1.70 -1.65 -14.42
N PHE A 7 -0.55 -1.12 -14.85
CA PHE A 7 -0.15 0.27 -14.64
C PHE A 7 -0.15 1.01 -15.98
N ARG A 8 -0.96 2.08 -16.11
CA ARG A 8 -1.11 2.85 -17.37
C ARG A 8 -1.39 1.97 -18.60
N GLY A 9 -2.21 0.93 -18.42
CA GLY A 9 -2.52 -0.04 -19.48
C GLY A 9 -1.46 -1.12 -19.72
N VAL A 10 -0.30 -1.06 -19.05
CA VAL A 10 0.78 -2.06 -19.16
C VAL A 10 0.65 -3.08 -18.04
N ALA A 11 0.70 -4.37 -18.38
CA ALA A 11 0.67 -5.44 -17.39
C ALA A 11 1.93 -5.42 -16.50
N VAL A 12 1.74 -5.47 -15.19
CA VAL A 12 2.79 -5.51 -14.16
C VAL A 12 2.60 -6.80 -13.35
N PRO A 13 3.56 -7.75 -13.40
CA PRO A 13 3.52 -8.93 -12.55
C PRO A 13 3.83 -8.54 -11.09
N ALA A 14 3.19 -9.22 -10.14
CA ALA A 14 3.47 -9.08 -8.72
C ALA A 14 3.45 -10.44 -8.03
N GLU A 15 4.40 -10.67 -7.13
CA GLU A 15 4.41 -11.86 -6.30
C GLU A 15 3.50 -11.68 -5.07
N PRO A 16 2.85 -12.75 -4.59
CA PRO A 16 2.06 -12.69 -3.36
C PRO A 16 2.89 -12.16 -2.19
N GLY A 17 2.31 -11.22 -1.44
CA GLY A 17 2.99 -10.56 -0.31
C GLY A 17 3.83 -9.34 -0.69
N GLN A 18 4.01 -9.04 -1.98
CA GLN A 18 4.57 -7.75 -2.40
C GLN A 18 3.57 -6.61 -2.18
N SER A 19 4.08 -5.43 -1.89
CA SER A 19 3.30 -4.20 -2.04
C SER A 19 3.26 -3.78 -3.51
N ILE A 20 2.28 -2.94 -3.86
CA ILE A 20 2.18 -2.34 -5.21
C ILE A 20 3.51 -1.66 -5.58
N ALA A 21 4.11 -0.90 -4.66
CA ALA A 21 5.39 -0.24 -4.92
C ALA A 21 6.53 -1.23 -5.17
N ALA A 22 6.58 -2.32 -4.41
CA ALA A 22 7.62 -3.34 -4.59
C ALA A 22 7.48 -4.03 -5.96
N ALA A 23 6.25 -4.34 -6.38
CA ALA A 23 5.99 -4.91 -7.69
C ALA A 23 6.35 -3.97 -8.84
N LEU A 24 6.01 -2.68 -8.73
CA LEU A 24 6.40 -1.67 -9.74
C LEU A 24 7.92 -1.57 -9.88
N VAL A 25 8.64 -1.49 -8.75
CA VAL A 25 10.11 -1.44 -8.76
C VAL A 25 10.72 -2.73 -9.33
N ALA A 26 10.17 -3.90 -8.99
CA ALA A 26 10.61 -5.18 -9.55
C ALA A 26 10.38 -5.26 -11.08
N ALA A 27 9.34 -4.59 -11.58
CA ALA A 27 9.07 -4.43 -13.01
C ALA A 27 9.91 -3.31 -13.68
N GLY A 28 10.84 -2.68 -12.95
CA GLY A 28 11.72 -1.62 -13.46
C GLY A 28 11.09 -0.22 -13.44
N ILE A 29 9.91 -0.05 -12.83
CA ILE A 29 9.20 1.23 -12.73
C ILE A 29 9.55 1.86 -11.38
N THR A 30 10.49 2.81 -11.39
CA THR A 30 10.98 3.47 -10.16
C THR A 30 10.30 4.80 -9.85
N ASP A 31 9.62 5.38 -10.85
CA ASP A 31 8.85 6.61 -10.73
C ASP A 31 7.54 6.50 -11.50
N TRP A 32 6.48 7.06 -10.92
CA TRP A 32 5.13 7.00 -11.46
C TRP A 32 4.31 8.27 -11.22
N ARG A 33 4.81 9.20 -10.38
CA ARG A 33 4.24 10.52 -10.19
C ARG A 33 5.32 11.59 -10.32
N THR A 34 4.90 12.85 -10.45
CA THR A 34 5.81 13.99 -10.47
C THR A 34 5.43 15.03 -9.42
N THR A 35 6.38 15.84 -8.97
CA THR A 35 6.07 16.97 -8.07
C THR A 35 5.38 18.09 -8.84
N ARG A 36 4.42 18.77 -8.19
CA ARG A 36 3.85 20.02 -8.72
C ARG A 36 4.95 21.05 -9.01
N GLY A 37 4.81 21.78 -10.11
CA GLY A 37 5.72 22.85 -10.52
C GLY A 37 6.92 22.38 -11.34
N ARG A 38 7.87 21.66 -10.72
CA ARG A 38 9.15 21.29 -11.37
C ARG A 38 9.19 19.90 -12.01
N GLY A 39 8.11 19.13 -11.94
CA GLY A 39 8.00 17.83 -12.63
C GLY A 39 9.01 16.77 -12.18
N ARG A 40 9.59 16.90 -10.97
CA ARG A 40 10.60 15.95 -10.50
C ARG A 40 9.97 14.55 -10.36
N PRO A 41 10.57 13.49 -10.93
CA PRO A 41 10.03 12.14 -10.88
C PRO A 41 10.04 11.62 -9.45
N ARG A 42 9.02 10.85 -9.10
CA ARG A 42 8.84 10.29 -7.78
C ARG A 42 8.18 8.92 -7.84
N GLY A 43 8.59 8.06 -6.92
CA GLY A 43 8.02 6.73 -6.70
C GLY A 43 8.39 6.20 -5.33
N LEU A 44 8.90 4.97 -5.26
CA LEU A 44 9.32 4.39 -3.98
C LEU A 44 10.56 5.10 -3.44
N PHE A 45 10.46 5.61 -2.20
CA PHE A 45 11.58 6.21 -1.48
C PHE A 45 11.78 5.57 -0.11
N CYS A 46 10.88 5.83 0.85
CA CYS A 46 11.05 5.34 2.23
C CYS A 46 10.58 3.91 2.49
N GLY A 47 9.71 3.34 1.65
CA GLY A 47 9.11 2.01 1.87
C GLY A 47 8.13 1.89 3.04
N ILE A 48 8.13 2.82 3.99
CA ILE A 48 7.37 2.75 5.25
C ILE A 48 6.15 3.71 5.33
N GLY A 49 5.87 4.43 4.25
CA GLY A 49 4.69 5.28 4.15
C GLY A 49 4.77 6.69 4.77
N VAL A 50 5.94 7.13 5.23
CA VAL A 50 6.12 8.47 5.86
C VAL A 50 6.37 9.60 4.85
N CYS A 51 7.01 9.30 3.71
CA CYS A 51 7.45 10.32 2.76
C CYS A 51 6.37 10.81 1.77
N PHE A 52 5.26 10.07 1.65
CA PHE A 52 4.21 10.31 0.64
C PHE A 52 4.71 10.34 -0.81
N ASP A 53 5.90 9.78 -1.09
CA ASP A 53 6.46 9.83 -2.44
C ASP A 53 5.92 8.74 -3.40
N CYS A 54 5.32 7.70 -2.85
CA CYS A 54 4.81 6.55 -3.58
C CYS A 54 3.30 6.62 -3.88
N LEU A 55 2.70 7.82 -3.91
CA LEU A 55 1.26 7.96 -4.15
C LEU A 55 0.86 7.43 -5.53
N ILE A 56 -0.17 6.59 -5.58
CA ILE A 56 -0.72 5.97 -6.78
C ILE A 56 -2.24 5.87 -6.68
N SER A 57 -2.96 6.01 -7.80
CA SER A 57 -4.41 5.77 -7.83
C SER A 57 -4.69 4.31 -8.11
N ILE A 58 -5.70 3.75 -7.45
CA ILE A 58 -6.11 2.35 -7.59
C ILE A 58 -7.56 2.35 -8.03
N ASP A 59 -7.85 1.73 -9.17
CA ASP A 59 -9.19 1.60 -9.75
C ASP A 59 -9.96 2.93 -9.87
N GLY A 60 -9.25 4.02 -10.14
CA GLY A 60 -9.82 5.38 -10.25
C GLY A 60 -10.14 6.04 -8.91
N ALA A 61 -9.90 5.36 -7.77
CA ALA A 61 -10.08 5.93 -6.45
C ALA A 61 -8.94 6.89 -6.05
N ARG A 62 -9.13 7.55 -4.90
CA ARG A 62 -8.16 8.44 -4.27
C ARG A 62 -6.76 7.81 -4.24
N ALA A 63 -5.75 8.66 -4.44
CA ALA A 63 -4.36 8.25 -4.37
C ALA A 63 -3.98 7.67 -2.99
N GLU A 64 -3.48 6.45 -2.99
CA GLU A 64 -2.98 5.73 -1.82
C GLU A 64 -1.47 5.56 -1.86
N ARG A 65 -0.88 5.24 -0.71
CA ARG A 65 0.56 4.98 -0.60
C ARG A 65 0.86 3.57 -1.09
N ALA A 66 1.37 3.45 -2.32
CA ALA A 66 1.68 2.17 -2.96
C ALA A 66 2.58 1.26 -2.11
N CYS A 67 3.43 1.81 -1.24
CA CYS A 67 4.30 1.03 -0.36
C CYS A 67 3.57 0.31 0.79
N LEU A 68 2.35 0.73 1.13
CA LEU A 68 1.57 0.14 2.22
C LEU A 68 0.43 -0.76 1.72
N VAL A 69 0.11 -0.72 0.42
CA VAL A 69 -0.98 -1.50 -0.16
C VAL A 69 -0.42 -2.79 -0.76
N PRO A 70 -0.90 -3.97 -0.32
CA PRO A 70 -0.55 -5.25 -0.94
C PRO A 70 -0.99 -5.29 -2.40
N ALA A 71 -0.13 -5.85 -3.28
CA ALA A 71 -0.49 -6.12 -4.65
C ALA A 71 -1.51 -7.27 -4.71
N ALA A 72 -2.59 -7.08 -5.46
CA ALA A 72 -3.59 -8.11 -5.71
C ALA A 72 -3.83 -8.28 -7.21
N ASP A 73 -4.38 -9.44 -7.58
CA ASP A 73 -4.71 -9.73 -8.96
C ASP A 73 -5.81 -8.79 -9.48
N GLY A 74 -5.69 -8.35 -10.73
CA GLY A 74 -6.69 -7.51 -11.41
C GLY A 74 -6.64 -6.01 -11.10
N MET A 75 -5.77 -5.54 -10.19
CA MET A 75 -5.70 -4.11 -9.83
C MET A 75 -5.33 -3.22 -11.04
N ARG A 76 -6.02 -2.09 -11.17
CA ARG A 76 -5.71 -1.06 -12.17
C ARG A 76 -5.08 0.16 -11.49
N LEU A 77 -3.84 0.44 -11.86
CA LEU A 77 -3.00 1.47 -11.26
C LEU A 77 -2.88 2.67 -12.21
N GLY A 78 -3.18 3.85 -11.69
CA GLY A 78 -3.15 5.14 -12.39
C GLY A 78 -2.25 6.15 -11.69
N ASP A 79 -2.07 7.31 -12.30
CA ASP A 79 -1.35 8.42 -11.71
C ASP A 79 -2.18 9.12 -10.63
N ALA A 80 -1.52 9.46 -9.53
CA ALA A 80 -2.12 10.19 -8.41
C ALA A 80 -2.52 11.65 -8.74
N LEU A 81 -2.26 12.11 -9.97
CA LEU A 81 -2.46 13.48 -10.43
C LEU A 81 -3.65 13.65 -11.37
N ASP A 82 -4.37 12.58 -11.69
CA ASP A 82 -5.58 12.67 -12.48
C ASP A 82 -6.82 12.54 -11.58
N PRO A 83 -7.39 13.67 -11.12
CA PRO A 83 -8.74 13.69 -10.53
C PRO A 83 -9.85 13.70 -11.61
N GLY A 84 -9.54 13.42 -12.89
CA GLY A 84 -10.41 13.66 -14.06
C GLY A 84 -10.59 12.48 -15.01
N GLY A 85 -10.24 11.25 -14.61
CA GLY A 85 -10.44 10.05 -15.40
C GLY A 85 -11.82 9.48 -15.16
N THR A 86 -12.87 10.14 -15.61
CA THR A 86 -14.21 9.55 -15.64
C THR A 86 -14.26 8.48 -16.73
N PRO A 87 -14.61 7.20 -16.45
CA PRO A 87 -15.68 6.62 -17.23
C PRO A 87 -16.96 7.37 -16.82
N GLU A 88 -17.61 8.04 -17.76
CA GLU A 88 -18.95 8.60 -17.55
C GLU A 88 -19.88 7.45 -17.11
N ASP A 89 -20.25 7.39 -15.83
CA ASP A 89 -21.54 6.83 -15.35
C ASP A 89 -21.82 7.29 -13.91
N ASP A 90 -23.09 7.65 -13.69
CA ASP A 90 -23.67 8.51 -12.66
C ASP A 90 -23.63 8.02 -11.20
N GLY A 91 -23.46 8.95 -10.25
CA GLY A 91 -24.06 8.84 -8.91
C GLY A 91 -23.18 9.23 -7.72
N ASP A 92 -23.32 10.47 -7.25
CA ASP A 92 -23.04 10.84 -5.84
C ASP A 92 -24.34 10.60 -5.03
N PRO A 93 -24.28 9.96 -3.85
CA PRO A 93 -23.97 10.71 -2.63
C PRO A 93 -22.93 10.06 -1.68
N GLU A 94 -21.99 10.89 -1.23
CA GLU A 94 -21.10 10.76 -0.05
C GLU A 94 -21.83 10.41 1.29
N PRO A 95 -21.14 10.11 2.43
CA PRO A 95 -19.82 9.53 2.66
C PRO A 95 -19.88 8.34 3.66
N GLY A 96 -19.30 7.19 3.31
CA GLY A 96 -19.13 6.04 4.21
C GLY A 96 -17.70 5.94 4.73
N HIS A 97 -17.40 6.56 5.88
CA HIS A 97 -16.16 6.33 6.61
C HIS A 97 -16.10 4.87 7.13
N ALA A 98 -15.69 3.93 6.30
CA ALA A 98 -15.32 2.59 6.74
C ALA A 98 -13.83 2.58 7.10
N ARG A 99 -13.56 2.73 8.41
CA ARG A 99 -12.25 2.46 9.00
C ARG A 99 -11.83 1.04 8.60
N HIS A 100 -10.78 0.89 7.78
CA HIS A 100 -10.11 -0.38 7.65
C HIS A 100 -9.48 -0.73 9.00
N THR A 101 -10.11 -1.66 9.70
CA THR A 101 -9.52 -2.37 10.82
C THR A 101 -8.27 -3.08 10.33
N ALA A 102 -7.12 -2.70 10.88
CA ALA A 102 -5.91 -3.48 10.77
C ALA A 102 -6.16 -4.86 11.39
N ALA A 103 -6.12 -5.90 10.56
CA ALA A 103 -6.11 -7.28 11.01
C ALA A 103 -4.75 -7.90 10.69
N ALA A 104 -4.10 -8.36 11.77
CA ALA A 104 -2.97 -9.31 11.86
C ALA A 104 -1.60 -8.84 11.34
N GLY A 105 -0.51 -8.88 12.12
CA GLY A 105 -0.33 -9.38 13.48
C GLY A 105 1.10 -9.12 13.96
N HIS A 106 1.25 -8.77 15.23
CA HIS A 106 2.52 -8.86 15.94
C HIS A 106 2.35 -9.95 17.01
N THR A 107 2.85 -11.15 16.74
CA THR A 107 3.05 -12.15 17.78
C THR A 107 4.23 -11.70 18.65
N ALA A 108 3.93 -11.11 19.79
CA ALA A 108 4.88 -10.90 20.87
C ALA A 108 5.16 -12.23 21.57
N ALA A 109 6.45 -12.53 21.77
CA ALA A 109 6.93 -13.68 22.51
C ALA A 109 6.54 -13.60 23.99
N ALA A 110 6.08 -14.72 24.55
CA ALA A 110 5.84 -14.91 25.97
C ALA A 110 7.07 -15.54 26.64
N GLY A 111 7.35 -15.15 27.88
CA GLY A 111 8.12 -15.94 28.83
C GLY A 111 9.02 -15.12 29.74
N HIS A 112 8.51 -14.72 30.91
CA HIS A 112 9.22 -14.78 32.19
C HIS A 112 8.16 -15.02 33.27
N THR A 113 8.16 -16.25 33.80
CA THR A 113 7.45 -16.59 35.04
C THR A 113 8.52 -16.61 36.12
N GLU A 114 8.48 -15.66 37.04
CA GLU A 114 9.25 -15.72 38.27
C GLU A 114 8.29 -16.23 39.36
N GLU A 115 8.39 -17.53 39.62
CA GLU A 115 7.99 -18.13 40.88
C GLU A 115 9.07 -17.82 41.91
N ASP A 116 8.72 -17.20 43.03
CA ASP A 116 9.51 -17.27 44.24
C ASP A 116 8.58 -17.38 45.45
N GLY A 117 8.20 -18.63 45.71
CA GLY A 117 7.80 -19.09 47.03
C GLY A 117 8.91 -19.94 47.62
N ASP A 118 9.60 -19.41 48.62
CA ASP A 118 10.45 -20.16 49.57
C ASP A 118 10.41 -19.33 50.88
N GLY A 119 9.81 -19.79 51.97
CA GLY A 119 10.28 -20.95 52.71
C GLY A 119 10.88 -20.43 54.02
N ALA A 120 10.09 -20.45 55.09
CA ALA A 120 10.59 -20.23 56.45
C ALA A 120 11.62 -21.31 56.82
N PRO A 121 12.53 -21.02 57.76
CA PRO A 121 12.57 -21.91 58.93
C PRO A 121 12.71 -21.18 60.27
N SER A 122 12.41 -21.98 61.29
CA SER A 122 12.36 -21.77 62.75
C SER A 122 13.56 -21.10 63.42
#